data_AF-A0A9E1YWR1-F1
#
_entry.id   AF-A0A9E1YWR1-F1
#
_cell.length_a   1.000
_cell.length_b   1.000
_cell.length_c   1.000
_cell.angle_alpha   90.00
_cell.angle_beta   90.00
_cell.angle_gamma   90.00
#
_symmetry.space_group_name_H-M   'P 1'
#
loop_
_entity.id
_entity.type
_entity.pdbx_description
1 polymer ?
#
loop_
_entity_poly.entity_id
_entity_poly.type
_entity_poly.pdbx_seq_one_letter_code
_entity_poly.pdbx_strand_id
1 'polypeptide(L)'
;TFWTYLDALEAAGCVVLFSAGNEGSSGLRRPGDRATDEYRTCAVAAIDPYNPNFPIASFSSRGPTNCTPSGASAIKPDISAPGVDTYSSVPGGGYSSYSGTSMASPHINGAVALMLQANPDLDVETIKEILYSTAVDLGAAGEDNDYGHGIIDCVEAINMAIELADPCNASLGFCPQDIDGDYSVTVSDLLTVIGTWGVCGDGSFKPAGDVNGDCCVTVADILSVVDAWGNNCTPVGACCLPEGGCSEAVTEAGCLQTGGEYNGDDSTCAFSNCPDNGACCFDDGSCTYGLPNICIEQGGGFQGNGTACDTTNCPIAGAGDECSGALIASDGANSFETVTATPSSPEPDEAQCSGTFLDWEGSADIWFRYTATASGLTHFTTCDSSSFDTSMVLYEGSCDNQVACNGDGSGDTGCQSYYSEIDYTVEAGNTYYIRIGGWQAATGSGTLTIN
;
A
#
# COMPACT_ATOMS: atom_id res chain seq x y z
N THR A 1 34.13 -3.35 -3.67
CA THR A 1 33.52 -3.76 -4.96
C THR A 1 32.02 -3.89 -4.75
N PHE A 2 31.23 -4.12 -5.80
CA PHE A 2 29.79 -4.38 -5.65
C PHE A 2 29.52 -5.53 -4.64
N TRP A 3 30.27 -6.62 -4.73
CA TRP A 3 30.12 -7.78 -3.84
C TRP A 3 30.41 -7.48 -2.37
N THR A 4 31.43 -6.66 -2.08
CA THR A 4 31.73 -6.28 -0.69
C THR A 4 30.62 -5.45 -0.05
N TYR A 5 29.78 -4.77 -0.82
CA TYR A 5 28.62 -4.07 -0.27
C TYR A 5 27.50 -5.04 0.14
N LEU A 6 27.22 -6.06 -0.69
CA LEU A 6 26.26 -7.10 -0.31
C LEU A 6 26.74 -7.85 0.94
N ASP A 7 28.04 -8.16 0.97
CA ASP A 7 28.64 -8.84 2.12
C ASP A 7 28.56 -8.00 3.40
N ALA A 8 28.72 -6.69 3.29
CA ALA A 8 28.60 -5.77 4.42
C ALA A 8 27.14 -5.59 4.87
N LEU A 9 26.16 -5.68 3.97
CA LEU A 9 24.73 -5.64 4.31
C LEU A 9 24.32 -6.87 5.12
N GLU A 10 24.65 -8.07 4.63
CA GLU A 10 24.33 -9.31 5.35
C GLU A 10 25.06 -9.38 6.70
N ALA A 11 26.33 -8.95 6.76
CA ALA A 11 27.07 -8.87 8.03
C ALA A 11 26.51 -7.82 9.01
N ALA A 12 25.72 -6.86 8.53
CA ALA A 12 25.03 -5.88 9.35
C ALA A 12 23.62 -6.34 9.78
N GLY A 13 23.22 -7.58 9.45
CA GLY A 13 21.90 -8.13 9.78
C GLY A 13 20.82 -7.89 8.71
N CYS A 14 21.17 -7.32 7.55
CA CYS A 14 20.20 -7.11 6.47
C CYS A 14 20.07 -8.37 5.61
N VAL A 15 18.88 -8.97 5.55
CA VAL A 15 18.60 -10.08 4.62
C VAL A 15 18.60 -9.55 3.18
N VAL A 16 19.51 -10.05 2.36
CA VAL A 16 19.64 -9.66 0.95
C VAL A 16 19.11 -10.78 0.05
N LEU A 17 18.09 -10.45 -0.75
CA LEU A 17 17.54 -11.30 -1.79
C LEU A 17 17.29 -10.54 -3.09
N PHE A 18 17.26 -11.28 -4.20
CA PHE A 18 17.10 -10.79 -5.55
C PHE A 18 16.13 -11.66 -6.33
N SER A 19 15.41 -11.05 -7.27
CA SER A 19 14.66 -11.82 -8.26
C SER A 19 15.62 -12.60 -9.17
N ALA A 20 15.33 -13.87 -9.46
CA ALA A 20 16.20 -14.71 -10.28
C ALA A 20 16.42 -14.16 -11.71
N GLY A 21 15.41 -13.50 -12.27
CA GLY A 21 15.39 -12.97 -13.63
C GLY A 21 14.20 -13.49 -14.44
N ASN A 22 13.96 -12.88 -15.60
CA ASN A 22 12.82 -13.18 -16.47
C ASN A 22 13.29 -13.76 -17.83
N GLU A 23 14.42 -14.46 -17.85
CA GLU A 23 15.09 -14.98 -19.06
C GLU A 23 14.71 -16.43 -19.40
N GLY A 24 13.84 -17.05 -18.62
CA GLY A 24 13.48 -18.46 -18.74
C GLY A 24 14.72 -19.36 -18.64
N SER A 25 14.85 -20.30 -19.57
CA SER A 25 15.99 -21.21 -19.65
C SER A 25 17.30 -20.57 -20.13
N SER A 26 17.35 -19.24 -20.34
CA SER A 26 18.56 -18.56 -20.83
C SER A 26 19.55 -18.18 -19.70
N GLY A 27 19.18 -18.38 -18.44
CA GLY A 27 20.05 -18.22 -17.27
C GLY A 27 19.62 -17.12 -16.28
N LEU A 28 20.32 -17.04 -15.15
CA LEU A 28 20.06 -16.04 -14.10
C LEU A 28 20.77 -14.70 -14.36
N ARG A 29 20.23 -13.63 -13.75
CA ARG A 29 20.86 -12.31 -13.74
C ARG A 29 21.75 -12.12 -12.51
N ARG A 30 22.81 -11.33 -12.71
CA ARG A 30 23.54 -10.71 -11.61
C ARG A 30 22.68 -9.63 -10.94
N PRO A 31 22.65 -9.56 -9.61
CA PRO A 31 23.51 -10.29 -8.67
C PRO A 31 22.93 -11.58 -8.08
N GLY A 32 21.69 -11.97 -8.43
CA GLY A 32 21.03 -13.17 -7.91
C GLY A 32 21.72 -14.48 -8.30
N ASP A 33 22.48 -14.50 -9.40
CA ASP A 33 23.27 -15.64 -9.83
C ASP A 33 24.47 -15.97 -8.92
N ARG A 34 24.80 -15.15 -7.92
CA ARG A 34 25.97 -15.39 -7.05
C ARG A 34 25.74 -16.60 -6.15
N ALA A 35 26.65 -17.57 -6.20
CA ALA A 35 26.65 -18.76 -5.34
C ALA A 35 28.05 -18.92 -4.71
N THR A 36 28.37 -18.06 -3.73
CA THR A 36 29.68 -18.09 -3.05
C THR A 36 29.72 -19.02 -1.85
N ASP A 37 28.58 -19.22 -1.21
CA ASP A 37 28.28 -20.25 -0.20
C ASP A 37 26.75 -20.51 -0.26
N GLU A 38 26.24 -21.33 0.66
CA GLU A 38 24.84 -21.80 0.69
C GLU A 38 23.84 -20.67 1.01
N TYR A 39 24.24 -19.67 1.79
CA TYR A 39 23.31 -18.67 2.33
C TYR A 39 23.60 -17.25 1.84
N ARG A 40 24.69 -16.98 1.11
CA ARG A 40 24.92 -15.67 0.47
C ARG A 40 23.96 -15.46 -0.67
N THR A 41 23.28 -14.32 -0.66
CA THR A 41 22.37 -13.87 -1.73
C THR A 41 21.29 -14.90 -2.10
N CYS A 42 20.04 -14.62 -1.75
CA CYS A 42 18.92 -15.48 -2.14
C CYS A 42 18.33 -15.03 -3.49
N ALA A 43 18.19 -15.94 -4.45
CA ALA A 43 17.55 -15.74 -5.74
C ALA A 43 16.18 -16.40 -5.74
N VAL A 44 15.15 -15.61 -6.10
CA VAL A 44 13.75 -16.05 -6.02
C VAL A 44 13.19 -16.34 -7.41
N ALA A 45 12.74 -17.57 -7.62
CA ALA A 45 12.01 -18.04 -8.80
C ALA A 45 10.52 -17.66 -8.73
N ALA A 46 9.87 -17.58 -9.89
CA ALA A 46 8.44 -17.35 -10.01
C ALA A 46 7.71 -18.63 -10.41
N ILE A 47 6.72 -19.04 -9.62
CA ILE A 47 5.77 -20.11 -9.98
C ILE A 47 4.40 -19.52 -10.34
N ASP A 48 3.60 -20.31 -11.05
CA ASP A 48 2.19 -20.03 -11.32
C ASP A 48 1.29 -20.58 -10.20
N PRO A 49 0.72 -19.74 -9.32
CA PRO A 49 -0.12 -20.19 -8.21
C PRO A 49 -1.52 -20.62 -8.65
N TYR A 50 -1.95 -20.28 -9.86
CA TYR A 50 -3.31 -20.58 -10.36
C TYR A 50 -3.41 -21.98 -10.97
N ASN A 51 -2.29 -22.67 -11.08
CA ASN A 51 -2.23 -24.07 -11.46
C ASN A 51 -1.97 -24.93 -10.21
N PRO A 52 -2.74 -26.01 -9.99
CA PRO A 52 -2.64 -26.83 -8.78
C PRO A 52 -1.29 -27.53 -8.60
N ASN A 53 -0.46 -27.61 -9.65
CA ASN A 53 0.87 -28.21 -9.57
C ASN A 53 1.98 -27.16 -9.37
N PHE A 54 1.64 -25.88 -9.21
CA PHE A 54 2.58 -24.77 -9.01
C PHE A 54 3.77 -24.79 -10.00
N PRO A 55 3.53 -24.94 -11.31
CA PRO A 55 4.60 -25.06 -12.27
C PRO A 55 5.44 -23.78 -12.29
N ILE A 56 6.74 -23.94 -12.52
CA ILE A 56 7.65 -22.83 -12.75
C ILE A 56 7.16 -21.98 -13.93
N ALA A 57 7.08 -20.66 -13.73
CA ALA A 57 6.64 -19.75 -14.77
C ALA A 57 7.62 -19.81 -15.96
N SER A 58 7.10 -19.76 -17.19
CA SER A 58 7.93 -19.95 -18.39
C SER A 58 9.03 -18.89 -18.52
N PHE A 59 8.82 -17.70 -17.97
CA PHE A 59 9.79 -16.62 -17.93
C PHE A 59 10.79 -16.72 -16.78
N SER A 60 10.52 -17.50 -15.72
CA SER A 60 11.40 -17.53 -14.54
C SER A 60 12.79 -18.02 -14.94
N SER A 61 13.81 -17.23 -14.63
CA SER A 61 15.20 -17.61 -14.87
C SER A 61 15.60 -18.85 -14.08
N ARG A 62 16.43 -19.68 -14.71
CA ARG A 62 16.84 -20.99 -14.19
C ARG A 62 18.35 -21.11 -14.16
N GLY A 63 18.83 -21.92 -13.24
CA GLY A 63 20.22 -22.31 -13.15
C GLY A 63 20.64 -23.30 -14.24
N PRO A 64 21.89 -23.78 -14.16
CA PRO A 64 22.85 -23.47 -13.10
C PRO A 64 23.54 -22.11 -13.26
N THR A 65 24.15 -21.64 -12.19
CA THR A 65 25.10 -20.52 -12.21
C THR A 65 26.54 -21.00 -12.22
N ASN A 66 27.43 -20.24 -12.84
CA ASN A 66 28.89 -20.41 -12.71
C ASN A 66 29.54 -19.26 -11.91
N CYS A 67 28.74 -18.38 -11.30
CA CYS A 67 29.23 -17.29 -10.45
C CYS A 67 29.58 -17.80 -9.04
N THR A 68 30.52 -18.75 -9.00
CA THR A 68 31.06 -19.40 -7.80
C THR A 68 32.55 -19.05 -7.62
N PRO A 69 33.15 -19.26 -6.45
CA PRO A 69 34.56 -18.94 -6.22
C PRO A 69 35.52 -19.71 -7.14
N SER A 70 35.13 -20.93 -7.55
CA SER A 70 35.91 -21.80 -8.43
C SER A 70 35.48 -21.73 -9.90
N GLY A 71 34.37 -21.04 -10.22
CA GLY A 71 33.73 -21.06 -11.53
C GLY A 71 33.01 -22.38 -11.87
N ALA A 72 32.89 -23.29 -10.90
CA ALA A 72 32.08 -24.51 -11.04
C ALA A 72 30.58 -24.17 -11.07
N SER A 73 29.82 -25.08 -11.67
CA SER A 73 28.35 -25.02 -11.71
C SER A 73 27.78 -25.17 -10.30
N ALA A 74 26.85 -24.30 -9.91
CA ALA A 74 26.06 -24.39 -8.69
C ALA A 74 24.57 -24.18 -8.98
N ILE A 75 23.72 -24.64 -8.06
CA ILE A 75 22.27 -24.51 -8.18
C ILE A 75 21.86 -23.08 -7.83
N LYS A 76 20.95 -22.56 -8.64
CA LYS A 76 20.13 -21.37 -8.42
C LYS A 76 18.87 -21.55 -9.29
N PRO A 77 17.73 -20.92 -8.98
CA PRO A 77 17.44 -20.07 -7.82
C PRO A 77 17.51 -20.83 -6.49
N ASP A 78 17.43 -20.13 -5.36
CA ASP A 78 17.46 -20.77 -4.02
C ASP A 78 16.06 -21.18 -3.56
N ILE A 79 15.05 -20.40 -3.91
CA ILE A 79 13.66 -20.66 -3.50
C ILE A 79 12.70 -20.11 -4.55
N SER A 80 11.44 -20.54 -4.50
CA SER A 80 10.39 -20.06 -5.38
C SER A 80 9.19 -19.50 -4.61
N ALA A 81 8.47 -18.58 -5.25
CA ALA A 81 7.26 -17.99 -4.71
C ALA A 81 6.28 -17.61 -5.84
N PRO A 82 5.00 -17.38 -5.53
CA PRO A 82 4.01 -16.93 -6.50
C PRO A 82 4.47 -15.68 -7.25
N GLY A 83 4.53 -15.75 -8.59
CA GLY A 83 4.99 -14.63 -9.42
C GLY A 83 4.23 -14.44 -10.71
N VAL A 84 3.10 -15.15 -10.91
CA VAL A 84 2.18 -14.97 -12.03
C VAL A 84 0.93 -14.25 -11.54
N ASP A 85 0.45 -13.29 -12.32
CA ASP A 85 -0.75 -12.46 -12.10
C ASP A 85 -0.93 -12.04 -10.64
N THR A 86 0.14 -11.53 -10.03
CA THR A 86 0.16 -11.05 -8.66
C THR A 86 -0.48 -9.67 -8.60
N TYR A 87 -1.62 -9.58 -7.92
CA TYR A 87 -2.38 -8.34 -7.74
C TYR A 87 -1.77 -7.49 -6.62
N SER A 88 -1.40 -6.24 -6.92
CA SER A 88 -0.81 -5.32 -5.95
C SER A 88 -1.08 -3.86 -6.32
N SER A 89 -0.67 -2.94 -5.45
CA SER A 89 -0.87 -1.50 -5.63
C SER A 89 -0.01 -0.94 -6.76
N VAL A 90 -0.54 0.08 -7.43
CA VAL A 90 0.16 0.87 -8.45
C VAL A 90 0.08 2.37 -8.12
N PRO A 91 1.03 3.20 -8.60
CA PRO A 91 0.96 4.64 -8.43
C PRO A 91 -0.40 5.20 -8.88
N GLY A 92 -0.93 6.20 -8.15
CA GLY A 92 -2.26 6.77 -8.42
C GLY A 92 -3.40 6.14 -7.60
N GLY A 93 -3.11 5.29 -6.62
CA GLY A 93 -4.12 4.76 -5.67
C GLY A 93 -4.91 3.55 -6.17
N GLY A 94 -4.56 3.01 -7.33
CA GLY A 94 -5.18 1.81 -7.90
C GLY A 94 -4.44 0.51 -7.60
N TYR A 95 -4.94 -0.57 -8.19
CA TYR A 95 -4.35 -1.91 -8.13
C TYR A 95 -4.30 -2.53 -9.53
N SER A 96 -3.29 -3.35 -9.79
CA SER A 96 -3.14 -4.07 -11.05
C SER A 96 -2.43 -5.41 -10.81
N SER A 97 -2.55 -6.33 -11.76
CA SER A 97 -1.87 -7.63 -11.73
C SER A 97 -0.65 -7.63 -12.65
N TYR A 98 0.50 -8.02 -12.10
CA TYR A 98 1.73 -8.18 -12.86
C TYR A 98 2.33 -9.58 -12.68
N SER A 99 3.13 -10.00 -13.68
CA SER A 99 3.83 -11.27 -13.71
C SER A 99 5.34 -11.05 -13.81
N GLY A 100 6.12 -11.74 -12.99
CA GLY A 100 7.58 -11.68 -13.00
C GLY A 100 8.22 -12.26 -11.73
N THR A 101 9.51 -12.60 -11.78
CA THR A 101 10.28 -12.88 -10.55
C THR A 101 10.34 -11.66 -9.62
N SER A 102 10.12 -10.46 -10.17
CA SER A 102 9.94 -9.22 -9.40
C SER A 102 8.70 -9.23 -8.50
N MET A 103 7.68 -10.04 -8.83
CA MET A 103 6.47 -10.23 -8.01
C MET A 103 6.63 -11.41 -7.04
N ALA A 104 7.47 -12.38 -7.37
CA ALA A 104 7.81 -13.48 -6.46
C ALA A 104 8.67 -13.01 -5.26
N SER A 105 9.74 -12.24 -5.51
CA SER A 105 10.62 -11.75 -4.45
C SER A 105 9.95 -11.05 -3.26
N PRO A 106 8.95 -10.15 -3.43
CA PRO A 106 8.31 -9.49 -2.30
C PRO A 106 7.51 -10.45 -1.39
N HIS A 107 7.07 -11.61 -1.86
CA HIS A 107 6.46 -12.63 -0.99
C HIS A 107 7.48 -13.16 0.03
N ILE A 108 8.71 -13.43 -0.39
CA ILE A 108 9.79 -13.85 0.51
C ILE A 108 10.14 -12.72 1.48
N ASN A 109 10.22 -11.47 1.02
CA ASN A 109 10.46 -10.32 1.90
C ASN A 109 9.37 -10.17 2.98
N GLY A 110 8.11 -10.39 2.62
CA GLY A 110 7.00 -10.37 3.57
C GLY A 110 7.11 -11.46 4.64
N ALA A 111 7.46 -12.68 4.24
CA ALA A 111 7.70 -13.78 5.17
C ALA A 111 8.88 -13.48 6.12
N VAL A 112 10.00 -12.98 5.60
CA VAL A 112 11.16 -12.56 6.41
C VAL A 112 10.78 -11.49 7.42
N ALA A 113 9.96 -10.51 7.03
CA ALA A 113 9.48 -9.48 7.96
C ALA A 113 8.64 -10.07 9.10
N LEU A 114 7.77 -11.04 8.80
CA LEU A 114 6.97 -11.74 9.82
C LEU A 114 7.84 -12.63 10.72
N MET A 115 8.85 -13.30 10.17
CA MET A 115 9.81 -14.08 10.96
C MET A 115 10.58 -13.19 11.93
N LEU A 116 11.05 -12.01 11.48
CA LEU A 116 11.74 -11.04 12.33
C LEU A 116 10.82 -10.38 13.36
N GLN A 117 9.53 -10.22 13.04
CA GLN A 117 8.54 -9.78 14.03
C GLN A 117 8.34 -10.84 15.11
N ALA A 118 8.31 -12.11 14.73
CA ALA A 118 8.17 -13.23 15.65
C ALA A 118 9.42 -13.46 16.51
N ASN A 119 10.60 -13.29 15.91
CA ASN A 119 11.89 -13.47 16.56
C ASN A 119 12.90 -12.44 16.02
N PRO A 120 13.10 -11.31 16.73
CA PRO A 120 13.97 -10.23 16.29
C PRO A 120 15.47 -10.55 16.39
N ASP A 121 15.83 -11.66 17.04
CA ASP A 121 17.23 -12.06 17.26
C ASP A 121 17.78 -12.98 16.15
N LEU A 122 16.93 -13.39 15.20
CA LEU A 122 17.36 -14.22 14.08
C LEU A 122 18.42 -13.51 13.24
N ASP A 123 19.55 -14.19 13.02
CA ASP A 123 20.54 -13.74 12.07
C ASP A 123 20.18 -14.12 10.62
N VAL A 124 20.86 -13.48 9.66
CA VAL A 124 20.56 -13.63 8.23
C VAL A 124 20.71 -15.07 7.74
N GLU A 125 21.65 -15.83 8.30
CA GLU A 125 21.91 -17.22 7.91
C GLU A 125 20.78 -18.12 8.38
N THR A 126 20.39 -18.00 9.66
CA THR A 126 19.28 -18.73 10.26
C THR A 126 17.96 -18.45 9.55
N ILE A 127 17.70 -17.19 9.16
CA ILE A 127 16.49 -16.83 8.38
C ILE A 127 16.44 -17.62 7.07
N LYS A 128 17.56 -17.70 6.34
CA LYS A 128 17.61 -18.40 5.06
C LYS A 128 17.54 -19.91 5.24
N GLU A 129 18.18 -20.46 6.27
CA GLU A 129 18.06 -21.87 6.63
C GLU A 129 16.61 -22.25 6.92
N ILE A 130 15.88 -21.45 7.70
CA ILE A 130 14.44 -21.66 7.95
C ILE A 130 13.66 -21.63 6.64
N LEU A 131 13.85 -20.60 5.81
CA LEU A 131 13.15 -20.48 4.52
C LEU A 131 13.37 -21.69 3.62
N TYR A 132 14.61 -22.19 3.56
CA TYR A 132 14.99 -23.30 2.68
C TYR A 132 14.53 -24.66 3.22
N SER A 133 14.64 -24.87 4.53
CA SER A 133 14.28 -26.14 5.17
C SER A 133 12.76 -26.35 5.31
N THR A 134 11.99 -25.26 5.35
CA THR A 134 10.52 -25.29 5.44
C THR A 134 9.84 -25.22 4.07
N ALA A 135 10.58 -24.91 2.99
CA ALA A 135 10.03 -24.87 1.65
C ALA A 135 9.43 -26.23 1.24
N VAL A 136 8.30 -26.18 0.55
CA VAL A 136 7.67 -27.37 -0.03
C VAL A 136 8.37 -27.69 -1.34
N ASP A 137 9.08 -28.81 -1.36
CA ASP A 137 9.82 -29.32 -2.52
C ASP A 137 8.92 -29.47 -3.76
N LEU A 138 9.36 -28.90 -4.88
CA LEU A 138 8.68 -28.91 -6.18
C LEU A 138 9.68 -29.25 -7.27
N GLY A 139 9.24 -30.01 -8.28
CA GLY A 139 10.09 -30.38 -9.40
C GLY A 139 10.88 -31.67 -9.15
N ALA A 140 12.19 -31.63 -9.32
CA ALA A 140 13.05 -32.76 -8.99
C ALA A 140 13.20 -32.85 -7.46
N ALA A 141 13.35 -34.06 -6.92
CA ALA A 141 13.46 -34.22 -5.47
C ALA A 141 14.73 -33.52 -4.93
N GLY A 142 14.55 -32.65 -3.95
CA GLY A 142 15.59 -31.82 -3.36
C GLY A 142 15.91 -30.58 -4.19
N GLU A 143 16.96 -29.86 -3.80
CA GLU A 143 17.33 -28.59 -4.45
C GLU A 143 17.58 -28.76 -5.96
N ASP A 144 16.94 -27.94 -6.79
CA ASP A 144 17.07 -27.99 -8.25
C ASP A 144 17.19 -26.62 -8.94
N ASN A 145 17.55 -26.63 -10.23
CA ASN A 145 17.82 -25.41 -11.01
C ASN A 145 16.57 -24.67 -11.50
N ASP A 146 15.38 -25.20 -11.25
CA ASP A 146 14.11 -24.59 -11.62
C ASP A 146 13.45 -23.92 -10.39
N TYR A 147 13.29 -24.66 -9.29
CA TYR A 147 12.56 -24.25 -8.08
C TYR A 147 13.46 -23.93 -6.88
N GLY A 148 14.75 -24.25 -6.93
CA GLY A 148 15.62 -24.19 -5.76
C GLY A 148 15.19 -25.22 -4.72
N HIS A 149 15.03 -24.79 -3.47
CA HIS A 149 14.48 -25.60 -2.38
C HIS A 149 12.96 -25.87 -2.48
N GLY A 150 12.26 -25.26 -3.44
CA GLY A 150 10.82 -25.42 -3.62
C GLY A 150 10.05 -24.11 -3.39
N ILE A 151 8.73 -24.22 -3.18
CA ILE A 151 7.88 -23.06 -2.89
C ILE A 151 7.93 -22.72 -1.40
N ILE A 152 8.05 -21.44 -1.06
CA ILE A 152 8.00 -20.98 0.33
C ILE A 152 6.74 -21.46 1.07
N ASP A 153 6.92 -21.99 2.28
CA ASP A 153 5.85 -22.18 3.27
C ASP A 153 5.98 -21.11 4.36
N CYS A 154 5.19 -20.04 4.25
CA CYS A 154 5.27 -18.93 5.20
C CYS A 154 4.88 -19.35 6.62
N VAL A 155 3.93 -20.27 6.78
CA VAL A 155 3.41 -20.65 8.10
C VAL A 155 4.46 -21.45 8.84
N GLU A 156 5.03 -22.48 8.19
CA GLU A 156 6.08 -23.30 8.80
C GLU A 156 7.35 -22.47 9.07
N ALA A 157 7.72 -21.56 8.17
CA ALA A 157 8.85 -20.65 8.40
C ALA A 157 8.67 -19.76 9.64
N ILE A 158 7.47 -19.18 9.82
CA ILE A 158 7.17 -18.33 10.98
C ILE A 158 7.08 -19.16 12.27
N ASN A 159 6.48 -20.35 12.22
CA ASN A 159 6.42 -21.25 13.37
C ASN A 159 7.83 -21.64 13.85
N MET A 160 8.73 -21.97 12.92
CA MET A 160 10.12 -22.28 13.26
C MET A 160 10.86 -21.06 13.83
N ALA A 161 10.59 -19.85 13.33
CA ALA A 161 11.13 -18.62 13.91
C ALA A 161 10.68 -18.42 15.37
N ILE A 162 9.41 -18.68 15.68
CA ILE A 162 8.84 -18.62 17.05
C ILE A 162 9.50 -19.67 17.95
N GLU A 163 9.66 -20.90 17.48
CA GLU A 163 10.28 -21.98 18.26
C GLU A 163 11.75 -21.69 18.63
N LEU A 164 12.45 -20.92 17.79
CA LEU A 164 13.83 -20.49 18.02
C LEU A 164 13.93 -19.18 18.82
N ALA A 165 12.83 -18.54 19.19
CA ALA A 165 12.85 -17.30 19.95
C ALA A 165 13.40 -17.55 21.35
N ASP A 166 14.38 -16.73 21.76
CA ASP A 166 14.86 -16.74 23.14
C ASP A 166 13.72 -16.27 24.06
N PRO A 167 13.19 -17.12 24.96
CA PRO A 167 12.10 -16.72 25.84
C PRO A 167 12.46 -15.55 26.76
N CYS A 168 13.75 -15.29 27.02
CA CYS A 168 14.20 -14.15 27.79
C CYS A 168 14.04 -12.81 27.05
N ASN A 169 14.07 -12.83 25.71
CA ASN A 169 13.81 -11.65 24.89
C ASN A 169 12.34 -11.50 24.50
N ALA A 170 11.49 -12.46 24.89
CA ALA A 170 10.05 -12.36 24.68
C ALA A 170 9.49 -11.13 25.41
N SER A 171 8.59 -10.42 24.72
CA SER A 171 7.84 -9.32 25.32
C SER A 171 7.14 -9.79 26.59
N LEU A 172 7.26 -9.00 27.65
CA LEU A 172 6.67 -9.26 28.96
C LEU A 172 5.13 -9.19 28.97
N GLY A 173 4.53 -8.61 27.92
CA GLY A 173 3.09 -8.40 27.85
C GLY A 173 2.58 -7.31 28.81
N PHE A 174 1.26 -7.18 28.88
CA PHE A 174 0.57 -6.27 29.79
C PHE A 174 0.60 -6.81 31.22
N CYS A 175 1.03 -5.97 32.18
CA CYS A 175 1.13 -6.34 33.60
C CYS A 175 1.89 -7.66 33.85
N PRO A 176 3.21 -7.73 33.57
CA PRO A 176 4.00 -8.94 33.84
C PRO A 176 4.07 -9.32 35.32
N GLN A 177 3.63 -8.44 36.22
CA GLN A 177 3.59 -8.67 37.66
C GLN A 177 2.39 -9.52 38.11
N ASP A 178 1.40 -9.76 37.24
CA ASP A 178 0.37 -10.79 37.43
C ASP A 178 0.89 -12.12 36.86
N ILE A 179 1.56 -12.89 37.71
CA ILE A 179 2.34 -14.05 37.31
C ILE A 179 1.47 -15.31 37.27
N ASP A 180 0.40 -15.36 38.09
CA ASP A 180 -0.52 -16.50 38.11
C ASP A 180 -1.75 -16.34 37.20
N GLY A 181 -1.91 -15.15 36.59
CA GLY A 181 -2.91 -14.87 35.56
C GLY A 181 -4.32 -14.73 36.13
N ASP A 182 -4.46 -14.34 37.40
CA ASP A 182 -5.75 -14.11 38.05
C ASP A 182 -6.29 -12.68 37.87
N TYR A 183 -5.57 -11.86 37.08
CA TYR A 183 -5.83 -10.45 36.78
C TYR A 183 -5.63 -9.50 37.97
N SER A 184 -4.94 -9.93 39.03
CA SER A 184 -4.69 -9.12 40.22
C SER A 184 -3.28 -9.30 40.77
N VAL A 185 -2.53 -8.21 40.90
CA VAL A 185 -1.19 -8.29 41.53
C VAL A 185 -1.35 -8.38 43.05
N THR A 186 -1.08 -9.55 43.62
CA THR A 186 -1.25 -9.84 45.05
C THR A 186 -0.07 -10.60 45.66
N VAL A 187 -0.29 -11.17 46.84
CA VAL A 187 0.72 -11.97 47.54
C VAL A 187 1.06 -13.26 46.79
N SER A 188 0.14 -13.76 45.95
CA SER A 188 0.37 -14.96 45.15
C SER A 188 1.54 -14.74 44.19
N ASP A 189 1.53 -13.62 43.45
CA ASP A 189 2.59 -13.25 42.51
C ASP A 189 3.94 -13.05 43.19
N LEU A 190 3.95 -12.31 44.31
CA LEU A 190 5.16 -12.09 45.08
C LEU A 190 5.77 -13.41 45.58
N LEU A 191 4.93 -14.38 45.97
CA LEU A 191 5.40 -15.71 46.36
C LEU A 191 5.99 -16.49 45.17
N THR A 192 5.50 -16.28 43.95
CA THR A 192 6.09 -16.86 42.74
C THR A 192 7.50 -16.31 42.49
N VAL A 193 7.69 -14.98 42.56
CA VAL A 193 9.02 -14.35 42.43
C VAL A 193 9.99 -14.88 43.49
N ILE A 194 9.55 -14.94 44.75
CA ILE A 194 10.37 -15.48 45.85
C ILE A 194 10.68 -16.97 45.63
N GLY A 195 9.74 -17.74 45.09
CA GLY A 195 9.88 -19.17 44.82
C GLY A 195 10.95 -19.49 43.77
N THR A 196 11.16 -18.59 42.80
CA THR A 196 12.19 -18.70 41.75
C THR A 196 13.38 -17.78 41.98
N TRP A 197 13.59 -17.28 43.20
CA TRP A 197 14.64 -16.32 43.51
C TRP A 197 16.05 -16.79 43.12
N GLY A 198 16.79 -15.93 42.42
CA GLY A 198 18.16 -16.19 41.99
C GLY A 198 18.27 -17.16 40.80
N VAL A 199 17.15 -17.58 40.21
CA VAL A 199 17.15 -18.33 38.95
C VAL A 199 17.39 -17.35 37.81
N CYS A 200 18.35 -17.68 36.95
CA CYS A 200 18.57 -16.99 35.68
C CYS A 200 18.32 -17.96 34.53
N GLY A 201 17.64 -17.49 33.49
CA GLY A 201 17.53 -18.19 32.23
C GLY A 201 18.88 -18.29 31.52
N ASP A 202 18.99 -19.25 30.61
CA ASP A 202 20.17 -19.47 29.75
C ASP A 202 19.87 -19.21 28.27
N GLY A 203 18.74 -18.56 27.99
CA GLY A 203 18.20 -18.32 26.64
C GLY A 203 17.28 -19.44 26.13
N SER A 204 17.20 -20.58 26.83
CA SER A 204 16.25 -21.65 26.50
C SER A 204 14.94 -21.57 27.29
N PHE A 205 14.91 -20.76 28.35
CA PHE A 205 13.73 -20.51 29.17
C PHE A 205 13.86 -19.16 29.88
N LYS A 206 12.70 -18.56 30.18
CA LYS A 206 12.59 -17.41 31.07
C LYS A 206 12.06 -17.85 32.43
N PRO A 207 12.70 -17.49 33.55
CA PRO A 207 12.17 -17.81 34.87
C PRO A 207 10.79 -17.17 35.09
N ALA A 208 9.83 -17.89 35.66
CA ALA A 208 8.47 -17.36 35.86
C ALA A 208 8.42 -16.08 36.73
N GLY A 209 9.38 -15.91 37.65
CA GLY A 209 9.49 -14.72 38.48
C GLY A 209 10.25 -13.54 37.85
N ASP A 210 10.72 -13.65 36.61
CA ASP A 210 11.36 -12.54 35.88
C ASP A 210 10.27 -11.69 35.23
N VAL A 211 9.93 -10.60 35.91
CA VAL A 211 8.86 -9.67 35.51
C VAL A 211 9.39 -8.35 34.96
N ASN A 212 10.72 -8.18 34.95
CA ASN A 212 11.39 -7.00 34.41
C ASN A 212 12.12 -7.27 33.08
N GLY A 213 12.22 -8.54 32.67
CA GLY A 213 12.75 -8.96 31.38
C GLY A 213 14.27 -8.97 31.31
N ASP A 214 14.96 -9.02 32.45
CA ASP A 214 16.42 -9.12 32.50
C ASP A 214 16.95 -10.58 32.52
N CYS A 215 16.05 -11.56 32.38
CA CYS A 215 16.30 -13.00 32.37
C CYS A 215 16.73 -13.57 33.73
N CYS A 216 16.71 -12.78 34.81
CA CYS A 216 17.15 -13.20 36.14
C CYS A 216 16.18 -12.74 37.23
N VAL A 217 15.78 -13.67 38.10
CA VAL A 217 14.93 -13.31 39.25
C VAL A 217 15.78 -12.71 40.36
N THR A 218 15.71 -11.39 40.51
CA THR A 218 16.47 -10.63 41.48
C THR A 218 15.58 -9.73 42.34
N VAL A 219 16.21 -8.86 43.14
CA VAL A 219 15.49 -7.87 43.95
C VAL A 219 14.69 -6.90 43.07
N ALA A 220 15.11 -6.69 41.82
CA ALA A 220 14.40 -5.82 40.90
C ALA A 220 12.98 -6.34 40.60
N ASP A 221 12.82 -7.65 40.44
CA ASP A 221 11.52 -8.29 40.21
C ASP A 221 10.60 -8.17 41.42
N ILE A 222 11.13 -8.39 42.62
CA ILE A 222 10.35 -8.20 43.86
C ILE A 222 9.86 -6.76 43.95
N LEU A 223 10.74 -5.78 43.69
CA LEU A 223 10.36 -4.38 43.74
C LEU A 223 9.30 -4.05 42.68
N SER A 224 9.40 -4.64 41.50
CA SER A 224 8.42 -4.47 40.43
C SER A 224 7.02 -4.97 40.83
N VAL A 225 6.91 -6.16 41.41
CA VAL A 225 5.62 -6.69 41.93
C VAL A 225 5.07 -5.83 43.07
N VAL A 226 5.94 -5.36 43.97
CA VAL A 226 5.53 -4.48 45.08
C VAL A 226 5.02 -3.13 44.58
N ASP A 227 5.65 -2.56 43.55
CA ASP A 227 5.22 -1.29 42.95
C ASP A 227 3.87 -1.42 42.22
N ALA A 228 3.58 -2.60 41.66
CA ALA A 228 2.32 -2.91 40.97
C ALA A 228 1.21 -3.44 41.91
N TRP A 229 1.43 -3.48 43.23
CA TRP A 229 0.56 -4.17 44.16
C TRP A 229 -0.88 -3.66 44.14
N GLY A 230 -1.83 -4.58 43.95
CA GLY A 230 -3.26 -4.27 43.88
C GLY A 230 -3.73 -3.73 42.52
N ASN A 231 -2.85 -3.72 41.50
CA ASN A 231 -3.27 -3.42 40.13
C ASN A 231 -4.28 -4.44 39.63
N ASN A 232 -5.25 -3.96 38.84
CA ASN A 232 -6.14 -4.79 38.06
C ASN A 232 -5.52 -4.96 36.67
N CYS A 233 -5.17 -6.20 36.34
CA CYS A 233 -4.45 -6.58 35.14
C CYS A 233 -5.35 -7.22 34.08
N THR A 234 -6.66 -6.97 34.17
CA THR A 234 -7.59 -7.35 33.10
C THR A 234 -7.14 -6.70 31.79
N PRO A 235 -6.83 -7.49 30.74
CA PRO A 235 -6.41 -6.94 29.46
C PRO A 235 -7.50 -6.06 28.85
N VAL A 236 -7.07 -4.92 28.31
CA VAL A 236 -7.94 -3.97 27.64
C VAL A 236 -7.29 -3.46 26.36
N GLY A 237 -8.13 -3.01 25.43
CA GLY A 237 -7.69 -2.56 24.12
C GLY A 237 -8.75 -1.70 23.44
N ALA A 238 -8.51 -1.41 22.16
CA ALA A 238 -9.40 -0.65 21.30
C ALA A 238 -10.53 -1.54 20.76
N CYS A 239 -11.74 -1.00 20.84
CA CYS A 239 -12.96 -1.60 20.34
C CYS A 239 -13.56 -0.75 19.23
N CYS A 240 -13.62 -1.28 18.01
CA CYS A 240 -14.34 -0.64 16.89
C CYS A 240 -15.84 -0.87 17.07
N LEU A 241 -16.60 0.22 17.14
CA LEU A 241 -18.03 0.15 17.42
C LEU A 241 -18.83 -0.06 16.12
N PRO A 242 -19.95 -0.80 16.17
CA PRO A 242 -20.76 -1.08 14.99
C PRO A 242 -21.47 0.17 14.44
N GLU A 243 -21.69 1.20 15.27
CA GLU A 243 -22.23 2.49 14.84
C GLU A 243 -21.15 3.50 14.37
N GLY A 244 -19.90 3.05 14.32
CA GLY A 244 -18.74 3.88 13.97
C GLY A 244 -17.95 4.36 15.18
N GLY A 245 -16.68 4.68 14.90
CA GLY A 245 -15.75 5.18 15.89
C GLY A 245 -15.10 4.06 16.70
N CYS A 246 -14.36 4.48 17.72
CA CYS A 246 -13.51 3.59 18.49
C CYS A 246 -13.52 3.96 19.98
N SER A 247 -13.56 2.94 20.85
CA SER A 247 -13.43 3.08 22.30
C SER A 247 -12.16 2.42 22.79
N GLU A 248 -11.37 3.12 23.60
CA GLU A 248 -10.15 2.58 24.23
C GLU A 248 -10.44 1.98 25.61
N ALA A 249 -9.48 1.21 26.11
CA ALA A 249 -9.49 0.61 27.45
C ALA A 249 -10.75 -0.25 27.72
N VAL A 250 -11.24 -0.95 26.70
CA VAL A 250 -12.37 -1.88 26.81
C VAL A 250 -11.82 -3.30 26.89
N THR A 251 -12.42 -4.15 27.71
CA THR A 251 -12.11 -5.59 27.69
C THR A 251 -12.68 -6.24 26.42
N GLU A 252 -12.10 -7.35 25.95
CA GLU A 252 -12.66 -8.08 24.79
C GLU A 252 -14.14 -8.41 25.00
N ALA A 253 -14.50 -8.97 26.16
CA ALA A 253 -15.89 -9.29 26.50
C ALA A 253 -16.81 -8.04 26.51
N GLY A 254 -16.29 -6.89 26.98
CA GLY A 254 -17.01 -5.62 26.95
C GLY A 254 -17.25 -5.13 25.53
N CYS A 255 -16.25 -5.27 24.65
CA CYS A 255 -16.34 -4.90 23.24
C CYS A 255 -17.35 -5.77 22.49
N LEU A 256 -17.29 -7.08 22.69
CA LEU A 256 -18.22 -8.02 22.06
C LEU A 256 -19.66 -7.83 22.55
N GLN A 257 -19.85 -7.42 23.82
CA GLN A 257 -21.17 -7.16 24.37
C GLN A 257 -21.86 -5.94 23.74
N THR A 258 -21.10 -4.95 23.28
CA THR A 258 -21.63 -3.81 22.51
C THR A 258 -21.75 -4.11 21.02
N GLY A 259 -21.43 -5.33 20.58
CA GLY A 259 -21.42 -5.72 19.17
C GLY A 259 -20.25 -5.13 18.38
N GLY A 260 -19.21 -4.66 19.07
CA GLY A 260 -17.98 -4.15 18.46
C GLY A 260 -16.95 -5.22 18.15
N GLU A 261 -15.93 -4.82 17.40
CA GLU A 261 -14.78 -5.64 17.03
C GLU A 261 -13.55 -5.23 17.85
N TYR A 262 -13.00 -6.18 18.61
CA TYR A 262 -11.86 -5.94 19.49
C TYR A 262 -10.55 -6.05 18.71
N ASN A 263 -9.66 -5.05 18.83
CA ASN A 263 -8.42 -4.97 18.05
C ASN A 263 -7.20 -5.58 18.77
N GLY A 264 -7.45 -6.36 19.82
CA GLY A 264 -6.42 -6.98 20.65
C GLY A 264 -6.02 -6.11 21.85
N ASP A 265 -5.28 -6.71 22.77
CA ASP A 265 -4.82 -6.06 23.99
C ASP A 265 -3.81 -4.95 23.68
N ASP A 266 -3.80 -3.89 24.51
CA ASP A 266 -2.97 -2.69 24.36
C ASP A 266 -3.14 -1.91 23.04
N SER A 267 -4.06 -2.33 22.18
CA SER A 267 -4.41 -1.59 20.97
C SER A 267 -5.04 -0.24 21.34
N THR A 268 -4.70 0.79 20.57
CA THR A 268 -5.26 2.14 20.71
C THR A 268 -6.09 2.51 19.51
N CYS A 269 -7.02 3.43 19.69
CA CYS A 269 -7.89 3.91 18.61
C CYS A 269 -7.12 4.69 17.54
N ALA A 270 -5.90 5.15 17.85
CA ALA A 270 -5.04 5.85 16.88
C ALA A 270 -4.49 4.92 15.80
N PHE A 271 -4.33 3.63 16.09
CA PHE A 271 -3.78 2.63 15.15
C PHE A 271 -4.79 1.55 14.76
N SER A 272 -5.94 1.53 15.41
CA SER A 272 -7.05 0.65 15.04
C SER A 272 -7.80 1.30 13.88
N ASN A 273 -7.79 0.66 12.71
CA ASN A 273 -8.48 1.13 11.50
C ASN A 273 -10.00 0.95 11.63
N CYS A 274 -10.59 1.52 12.68
CA CYS A 274 -12.01 1.38 12.93
C CYS A 274 -12.83 2.10 11.85
N PRO A 275 -13.93 1.50 11.37
CA PRO A 275 -14.88 2.19 10.55
C PRO A 275 -15.36 3.45 11.26
N ASP A 276 -15.32 4.59 10.57
CA ASP A 276 -15.87 5.84 11.07
C ASP A 276 -16.80 6.44 10.01
N ASN A 277 -17.66 7.35 10.44
CA ASN A 277 -18.54 8.02 9.52
C ASN A 277 -17.74 8.92 8.57
N GLY A 278 -18.15 8.92 7.32
CA GLY A 278 -17.56 9.71 6.25
C GLY A 278 -18.62 10.16 5.24
N ALA A 279 -18.21 10.97 4.28
CA ALA A 279 -19.03 11.42 3.19
C ALA A 279 -19.36 10.22 2.27
N CYS A 280 -20.63 10.06 1.98
CA CYS A 280 -21.16 9.08 1.03
C CYS A 280 -21.75 9.85 -0.15
N CYS A 281 -21.11 9.74 -1.31
CA CYS A 281 -21.51 10.45 -2.51
C CYS A 281 -22.40 9.58 -3.40
N PHE A 282 -23.47 10.16 -3.94
CA PHE A 282 -24.36 9.53 -4.89
C PHE A 282 -24.25 10.16 -6.27
N ASP A 283 -24.64 9.42 -7.31
CA ASP A 283 -24.54 9.82 -8.72
C ASP A 283 -25.37 11.08 -9.07
N ASP A 284 -26.34 11.45 -8.22
CA ASP A 284 -27.15 12.66 -8.35
C ASP A 284 -26.51 13.90 -7.70
N GLY A 285 -25.26 13.78 -7.23
CA GLY A 285 -24.52 14.83 -6.54
C GLY A 285 -24.91 15.01 -5.08
N SER A 286 -25.86 14.23 -4.55
CA SER A 286 -26.19 14.27 -3.14
C SER A 286 -25.08 13.63 -2.31
N CYS A 287 -24.95 14.09 -1.07
CA CYS A 287 -24.02 13.54 -0.09
C CYS A 287 -24.73 13.28 1.23
N THR A 288 -24.52 12.11 1.81
CA THR A 288 -24.93 11.80 3.19
C THR A 288 -23.74 11.38 4.03
N TYR A 289 -23.80 11.65 5.33
CA TYR A 289 -22.77 11.23 6.28
C TYR A 289 -23.14 9.88 6.89
N GLY A 290 -22.26 8.88 6.81
CA GLY A 290 -22.54 7.55 7.33
C GLY A 290 -21.35 6.59 7.25
N LEU A 291 -21.56 5.35 7.68
CA LEU A 291 -20.53 4.31 7.68
C LEU A 291 -20.27 3.75 6.27
N PRO A 292 -19.07 3.17 6.03
CA PRO A 292 -18.72 2.59 4.72
C PRO A 292 -19.75 1.56 4.22
N ASN A 293 -20.20 0.64 5.09
CA ASN A 293 -21.17 -0.40 4.73
C ASN A 293 -22.55 0.20 4.41
N ILE A 294 -23.03 1.14 5.21
CA ILE A 294 -24.32 1.82 4.99
C ILE A 294 -24.28 2.63 3.69
N CYS A 295 -23.15 3.27 3.39
CA CYS A 295 -22.96 4.03 2.17
C CYS A 295 -23.09 3.15 0.92
N ILE A 296 -22.43 1.99 0.93
CA ILE A 296 -22.48 1.03 -0.18
C ILE A 296 -23.89 0.41 -0.31
N GLU A 297 -24.54 0.06 0.80
CA GLU A 297 -25.92 -0.46 0.79
C GLU A 297 -26.93 0.53 0.21
N GLN A 298 -26.69 1.84 0.40
CA GLN A 298 -27.52 2.90 -0.18
C GLN A 298 -27.20 3.20 -1.65
N GLY A 299 -26.19 2.54 -2.23
CA GLY A 299 -25.76 2.73 -3.61
C GLY A 299 -24.88 3.96 -3.83
N GLY A 300 -24.24 4.47 -2.76
CA GLY A 300 -23.27 5.57 -2.84
C GLY A 300 -21.81 5.10 -2.75
N GLY A 301 -20.88 5.97 -3.14
CA GLY A 301 -19.44 5.79 -2.99
C GLY A 301 -18.92 6.46 -1.72
N PHE A 302 -18.31 5.67 -0.83
CA PHE A 302 -17.72 6.15 0.43
C PHE A 302 -16.39 6.86 0.19
N GLN A 303 -16.22 8.05 0.74
CA GLN A 303 -15.09 8.94 0.44
C GLN A 303 -13.96 8.90 1.47
N GLY A 304 -14.11 8.07 2.52
CA GLY A 304 -13.10 7.84 3.56
C GLY A 304 -13.56 8.28 4.94
N ASN A 305 -12.96 7.70 5.97
CA ASN A 305 -13.29 7.98 7.38
C ASN A 305 -13.09 9.47 7.70
N GLY A 306 -14.05 10.08 8.40
CA GLY A 306 -13.98 11.47 8.85
C GLY A 306 -14.16 12.53 7.75
N THR A 307 -14.39 12.13 6.50
CA THR A 307 -14.68 13.08 5.41
C THR A 307 -16.07 13.71 5.57
N ALA A 308 -16.18 15.03 5.34
CA ALA A 308 -17.41 15.77 5.56
C ALA A 308 -18.12 16.06 4.24
N CYS A 309 -19.44 15.92 4.18
CA CYS A 309 -20.21 16.12 2.94
C CYS A 309 -20.15 17.54 2.39
N ASP A 310 -19.93 18.52 3.26
CA ASP A 310 -19.82 19.94 2.95
C ASP A 310 -18.47 20.33 2.34
N THR A 311 -17.46 19.47 2.42
CA THR A 311 -16.14 19.66 1.80
C THR A 311 -15.79 18.62 0.73
N THR A 312 -16.59 17.57 0.59
CA THR A 312 -16.33 16.47 -0.33
C THR A 312 -17.03 16.72 -1.67
N ASN A 313 -16.27 16.70 -2.76
CA ASN A 313 -16.81 16.92 -4.10
C ASN A 313 -17.45 15.63 -4.63
N CYS A 314 -18.77 15.51 -4.51
CA CYS A 314 -19.49 14.36 -5.05
C CYS A 314 -19.73 14.53 -6.56
N PRO A 315 -19.38 13.52 -7.39
CA PRO A 315 -19.64 13.58 -8.82
C PRO A 315 -21.15 13.60 -9.10
N ILE A 316 -21.57 14.42 -10.06
CA ILE A 316 -22.95 14.46 -10.57
C ILE A 316 -22.91 13.99 -12.01
N ALA A 317 -23.66 12.96 -12.37
CA ALA A 317 -23.84 12.58 -13.77
C ALA A 317 -24.42 13.77 -14.56
N GLY A 318 -23.67 14.25 -15.56
CA GLY A 318 -24.05 15.40 -16.39
C GLY A 318 -23.78 16.80 -15.78
N ALA A 319 -23.07 16.93 -14.65
CA ALA A 319 -22.63 18.26 -14.21
C ALA A 319 -21.49 18.78 -15.07
N GLY A 320 -21.61 20.02 -15.51
CA GLY A 320 -20.73 20.59 -16.52
C GLY A 320 -21.05 20.13 -17.94
N ASP A 321 -22.00 19.21 -18.18
CA ASP A 321 -22.28 18.69 -19.53
C ASP A 321 -22.73 19.79 -20.50
N GLU A 322 -23.44 20.79 -19.97
CA GLU A 322 -23.90 21.96 -20.70
C GLU A 322 -23.37 23.23 -20.05
N CYS A 323 -23.13 24.28 -20.84
CA CYS A 323 -22.71 25.61 -20.36
C CYS A 323 -23.58 26.12 -19.18
N SER A 324 -24.89 25.89 -19.23
CA SER A 324 -25.81 26.32 -18.18
C SER A 324 -25.57 25.63 -16.82
N GLY A 325 -24.94 24.46 -16.85
CA GLY A 325 -24.53 23.66 -15.70
C GLY A 325 -23.02 23.66 -15.44
N ALA A 326 -22.27 24.65 -15.97
CA ALA A 326 -20.82 24.71 -15.86
C ALA A 326 -20.32 24.60 -14.41
N LEU A 327 -19.34 23.70 -14.20
CA LEU A 327 -18.65 23.45 -12.95
C LEU A 327 -17.88 24.70 -12.50
N ILE A 328 -17.80 24.98 -11.20
CA ILE A 328 -17.00 26.12 -10.72
C ILE A 328 -15.53 25.69 -10.71
N ALA A 329 -14.68 26.40 -11.46
CA ALA A 329 -13.23 26.24 -11.40
C ALA A 329 -12.59 27.30 -10.49
N SER A 330 -11.50 26.91 -9.83
CA SER A 330 -10.62 27.80 -9.06
C SER A 330 -9.18 27.72 -9.55
N ASP A 331 -8.36 28.69 -9.15
CA ASP A 331 -6.90 28.63 -9.33
C ASP A 331 -6.36 27.29 -8.75
N GLY A 332 -5.42 26.66 -9.44
CA GLY A 332 -4.93 25.31 -9.16
C GLY A 332 -5.67 24.22 -9.94
N ALA A 333 -5.69 23.01 -9.40
CA ALA A 333 -6.18 21.80 -10.07
C ALA A 333 -7.70 21.61 -9.92
N ASN A 334 -8.37 21.27 -11.02
CA ASN A 334 -9.80 21.02 -11.12
C ASN A 334 -10.03 19.71 -11.88
N SER A 335 -10.50 18.66 -11.21
CA SER A 335 -10.74 17.35 -11.85
C SER A 335 -11.97 17.38 -12.76
N PHE A 336 -11.91 16.62 -13.86
CA PHE A 336 -13.04 16.41 -14.76
C PHE A 336 -13.08 14.99 -15.34
N GLU A 337 -14.24 14.63 -15.88
CA GLU A 337 -14.44 13.44 -16.72
C GLU A 337 -15.40 13.77 -17.86
N THR A 338 -15.13 13.25 -19.06
CA THR A 338 -15.97 13.43 -20.25
C THR A 338 -16.64 12.14 -20.72
N VAL A 339 -16.50 11.04 -19.99
CA VAL A 339 -17.00 9.72 -20.38
C VAL A 339 -18.54 9.68 -20.30
N THR A 340 -19.13 10.39 -19.34
CA THR A 340 -20.59 10.47 -19.18
C THR A 340 -21.23 11.69 -19.85
N ALA A 341 -20.42 12.58 -20.42
CA ALA A 341 -20.86 13.81 -21.08
C ALA A 341 -21.43 13.54 -22.49
N THR A 342 -22.11 14.55 -23.03
CA THR A 342 -22.66 14.61 -24.37
C THR A 342 -22.09 15.79 -25.14
N PRO A 343 -22.09 15.77 -26.48
CA PRO A 343 -21.62 16.92 -27.26
C PRO A 343 -22.54 18.14 -27.10
N SER A 344 -22.01 19.22 -26.54
CA SER A 344 -22.74 20.49 -26.39
C SER A 344 -22.86 21.25 -27.72
N SER A 345 -23.91 22.08 -27.85
CA SER A 345 -24.12 22.95 -29.02
C SER A 345 -24.10 24.44 -28.64
N PRO A 346 -23.59 25.35 -29.49
CA PRO A 346 -22.93 25.09 -30.79
C PRO A 346 -21.51 24.51 -30.62
N GLU A 347 -20.99 23.87 -31.67
CA GLU A 347 -19.57 23.46 -31.70
C GLU A 347 -18.64 24.69 -31.75
N PRO A 348 -17.41 24.60 -31.20
CA PRO A 348 -16.41 25.66 -31.27
C PRO A 348 -16.05 26.08 -32.70
N ASP A 349 -15.68 27.35 -32.88
CA ASP A 349 -15.22 27.88 -34.16
C ASP A 349 -13.73 27.58 -34.36
N GLU A 350 -13.42 26.44 -35.00
CA GLU A 350 -12.05 26.00 -35.25
C GLU A 350 -11.23 26.98 -36.11
N ALA A 351 -11.89 27.83 -36.91
CA ALA A 351 -11.18 28.79 -37.74
C ALA A 351 -10.36 29.79 -36.90
N GLN A 352 -10.75 30.02 -35.64
CA GLN A 352 -10.08 30.93 -34.71
C GLN A 352 -8.78 30.36 -34.11
N CYS A 353 -8.56 29.06 -34.20
CA CYS A 353 -7.34 28.39 -33.75
C CYS A 353 -6.79 27.42 -34.81
N SER A 354 -6.73 27.91 -36.05
CA SER A 354 -6.16 27.14 -37.15
C SER A 354 -4.73 26.67 -36.84
N GLY A 355 -4.50 25.36 -36.91
CA GLY A 355 -3.19 24.75 -36.69
C GLY A 355 -2.87 24.38 -35.23
N THR A 356 -3.85 24.48 -34.33
CA THR A 356 -3.73 23.97 -32.95
C THR A 356 -4.24 22.54 -32.79
N PHE A 357 -4.68 21.90 -33.88
CA PHE A 357 -5.20 20.52 -33.89
C PHE A 357 -6.40 20.31 -32.96
N LEU A 358 -7.36 21.24 -32.94
CA LEU A 358 -8.56 21.13 -32.08
C LEU A 358 -9.50 19.96 -32.45
N ASP A 359 -9.73 19.68 -33.74
CA ASP A 359 -10.54 18.55 -34.28
C ASP A 359 -11.73 18.12 -33.37
N TRP A 360 -12.64 19.07 -33.13
CA TRP A 360 -13.66 18.99 -32.07
C TRP A 360 -14.87 18.12 -32.44
N GLU A 361 -15.05 17.79 -33.73
CA GLU A 361 -16.29 17.23 -34.29
C GLU A 361 -16.86 16.09 -33.42
N GLY A 362 -18.07 16.30 -32.88
CA GLY A 362 -18.78 15.29 -32.09
C GLY A 362 -18.17 14.97 -30.71
N SER A 363 -17.26 15.78 -30.18
CA SER A 363 -16.68 15.57 -28.86
C SER A 363 -17.71 15.71 -27.74
N ALA A 364 -17.82 14.70 -26.88
CA ALA A 364 -18.42 14.88 -25.56
C ALA A 364 -17.58 15.87 -24.75
N ASP A 365 -18.22 16.80 -24.04
CA ASP A 365 -17.49 17.91 -23.46
C ASP A 365 -18.04 18.38 -22.12
N ILE A 366 -17.16 18.98 -21.33
CA ILE A 366 -17.45 19.48 -19.99
C ILE A 366 -17.14 20.98 -19.92
N TRP A 367 -17.97 21.71 -19.21
CA TRP A 367 -17.90 23.14 -19.02
C TRP A 367 -17.50 23.49 -17.59
N PHE A 368 -16.56 24.40 -17.48
CA PHE A 368 -16.20 25.11 -16.27
C PHE A 368 -16.52 26.59 -16.39
N ARG A 369 -16.84 27.24 -15.27
CA ARG A 369 -16.87 28.69 -15.10
C ARG A 369 -15.79 29.10 -14.10
N TYR A 370 -14.97 30.06 -14.49
CA TYR A 370 -13.87 30.60 -13.71
C TYR A 370 -14.07 32.10 -13.55
N THR A 371 -14.00 32.63 -12.33
CA THR A 371 -14.01 34.08 -12.09
C THR A 371 -12.62 34.51 -11.68
N ALA A 372 -11.95 35.31 -12.51
CA ALA A 372 -10.57 35.69 -12.27
C ALA A 372 -10.43 36.52 -10.99
N THR A 373 -9.53 36.12 -10.11
CA THR A 373 -9.28 36.79 -8.81
C THR A 373 -8.32 37.97 -8.95
N ALA A 374 -7.51 37.98 -10.00
CA ALA A 374 -6.57 39.03 -10.36
C ALA A 374 -6.51 39.23 -11.87
N SER A 375 -6.13 40.43 -12.33
CA SER A 375 -5.84 40.66 -13.74
C SER A 375 -4.40 40.24 -14.06
N GLY A 376 -4.19 39.52 -15.15
CA GLY A 376 -2.86 39.04 -15.52
C GLY A 376 -2.91 37.98 -16.60
N LEU A 377 -1.74 37.52 -17.03
CA LEU A 377 -1.63 36.35 -17.87
C LEU A 377 -1.93 35.12 -17.00
N THR A 378 -2.93 34.34 -17.39
CA THR A 378 -3.33 33.09 -16.73
C THR A 378 -3.10 31.94 -17.69
N HIS A 379 -2.51 30.87 -17.17
CA HIS A 379 -2.20 29.65 -17.90
C HIS A 379 -3.22 28.57 -17.58
N PHE A 380 -3.99 28.16 -18.59
CA PHE A 380 -4.93 27.05 -18.52
C PHE A 380 -4.29 25.84 -19.19
N THR A 381 -4.18 24.71 -18.50
CA THR A 381 -3.58 23.49 -19.05
C THR A 381 -4.32 22.24 -18.62
N THR A 382 -4.37 21.26 -19.52
CA THR A 382 -4.88 19.91 -19.25
C THR A 382 -3.74 18.87 -19.19
N CYS A 383 -2.51 19.33 -18.98
CA CYS A 383 -1.34 18.49 -18.78
C CYS A 383 -1.51 17.58 -17.56
N ASP A 384 -1.70 16.30 -17.81
CA ASP A 384 -1.86 15.24 -16.82
C ASP A 384 -1.39 13.92 -17.44
N SER A 385 -0.34 13.31 -16.88
CA SER A 385 0.27 12.06 -17.38
C SER A 385 -0.69 10.90 -17.62
N SER A 386 -1.87 10.94 -17.00
CA SER A 386 -2.91 9.90 -17.05
C SER A 386 -4.15 10.28 -17.85
N SER A 387 -4.15 11.47 -18.48
CA SER A 387 -5.27 11.97 -19.26
C SER A 387 -5.21 11.50 -20.72
N PHE A 388 -6.22 11.89 -21.49
CA PHE A 388 -6.40 11.59 -22.91
C PHE A 388 -6.03 12.80 -23.78
N ASP A 389 -6.12 12.62 -25.10
CA ASP A 389 -5.91 13.66 -26.10
C ASP A 389 -7.02 14.71 -26.01
N THR A 390 -6.75 15.78 -25.25
CA THR A 390 -7.74 16.80 -24.91
C THR A 390 -7.83 17.88 -25.98
N SER A 391 -8.98 18.55 -26.02
CA SER A 391 -9.16 19.79 -26.77
C SER A 391 -9.84 20.81 -25.88
N MET A 392 -9.38 22.06 -25.89
CA MET A 392 -9.83 23.09 -24.96
C MET A 392 -10.19 24.40 -25.66
N VAL A 393 -11.27 25.02 -25.19
CA VAL A 393 -11.78 26.29 -25.68
C VAL A 393 -12.09 27.22 -24.51
N LEU A 394 -11.68 28.47 -24.63
CA LEU A 394 -11.92 29.52 -23.66
C LEU A 394 -12.94 30.52 -24.22
N TYR A 395 -13.91 30.89 -23.40
CA TYR A 395 -14.93 31.89 -23.68
C TYR A 395 -14.92 32.99 -22.62
N GLU A 396 -15.24 34.22 -23.00
CA GLU A 396 -15.24 35.37 -22.10
C GLU A 396 -16.64 35.96 -21.92
N GLY A 397 -17.10 36.08 -20.67
CA GLY A 397 -18.38 36.67 -20.26
C GLY A 397 -19.61 35.81 -20.53
N SER A 398 -19.62 35.02 -21.61
CA SER A 398 -20.71 34.12 -21.98
C SER A 398 -20.19 32.94 -22.80
N CYS A 399 -20.95 31.85 -22.86
CA CYS A 399 -20.58 30.63 -23.59
C CYS A 399 -20.63 30.75 -25.12
N ASP A 400 -21.05 31.90 -25.65
CA ASP A 400 -21.10 32.15 -27.11
C ASP A 400 -19.94 33.04 -27.58
N ASN A 401 -19.10 33.54 -26.67
CA ASN A 401 -18.01 34.47 -26.98
C ASN A 401 -16.65 33.79 -26.83
N GLN A 402 -16.32 32.94 -27.80
CA GLN A 402 -15.02 32.25 -27.88
C GLN A 402 -13.88 33.27 -28.04
N VAL A 403 -12.83 33.14 -27.23
CA VAL A 403 -11.68 34.04 -27.23
C VAL A 403 -10.34 33.34 -27.46
N ALA A 404 -10.25 32.05 -27.17
CA ALA A 404 -9.07 31.23 -27.45
C ALA A 404 -9.44 29.74 -27.57
N CYS A 405 -8.62 28.96 -28.28
CA CYS A 405 -8.74 27.50 -28.32
C CYS A 405 -7.41 26.84 -28.69
N ASN A 406 -7.21 25.61 -28.21
CA ASN A 406 -6.02 24.80 -28.46
C ASN A 406 -6.34 23.31 -28.29
N GLY A 407 -5.86 22.46 -29.20
CA GLY A 407 -5.89 21.00 -29.06
C GLY A 407 -4.54 20.47 -28.54
N ASP A 408 -3.46 20.88 -29.22
CA ASP A 408 -2.09 20.48 -28.92
C ASP A 408 -1.25 21.63 -28.35
N GLY A 409 -0.95 21.53 -27.06
CA GLY A 409 -0.02 22.37 -26.32
C GLY A 409 1.43 21.90 -26.47
N SER A 410 2.36 22.82 -26.20
CA SER A 410 3.78 22.53 -26.17
C SER A 410 4.49 23.40 -25.13
N GLY A 411 4.85 22.84 -23.99
CA GLY A 411 5.58 23.58 -22.98
C GLY A 411 5.71 22.88 -21.64
N ASP A 412 4.72 22.08 -21.27
CA ASP A 412 4.64 21.42 -19.99
C ASP A 412 5.35 20.05 -19.99
N THR A 413 5.87 19.66 -18.82
CA THR A 413 6.55 18.37 -18.62
C THR A 413 5.71 17.43 -17.78
N GLY A 414 5.68 16.15 -18.14
CA GLY A 414 4.92 15.15 -17.38
C GLY A 414 3.46 15.03 -17.83
N CYS A 415 3.14 15.53 -19.02
CA CYS A 415 1.81 15.42 -19.62
C CYS A 415 1.63 14.08 -20.34
N GLN A 416 0.38 13.77 -20.65
CA GLN A 416 0.01 12.80 -21.67
C GLN A 416 0.58 13.21 -23.06
N SER A 417 0.46 12.32 -24.04
CA SER A 417 1.10 12.51 -25.37
C SER A 417 0.64 13.77 -26.10
N TYR A 418 -0.64 14.14 -25.93
CA TYR A 418 -1.28 15.31 -26.52
C TYR A 418 -2.23 15.91 -25.48
N TYR A 419 -2.08 17.20 -25.20
CA TYR A 419 -2.82 17.91 -24.17
C TYR A 419 -3.06 19.34 -24.63
N SER A 420 -4.13 19.98 -24.16
CA SER A 420 -4.42 21.37 -24.51
C SER A 420 -3.85 22.37 -23.50
N GLU A 421 -3.37 23.51 -24.00
CA GLU A 421 -2.95 24.66 -23.19
C GLU A 421 -3.38 26.00 -23.81
N ILE A 422 -3.76 26.96 -22.96
CA ILE A 422 -4.14 28.31 -23.37
C ILE A 422 -3.51 29.31 -22.39
N ASP A 423 -2.70 30.23 -22.92
CA ASP A 423 -2.27 31.44 -22.21
C ASP A 423 -3.18 32.60 -22.60
N TYR A 424 -3.94 33.14 -21.65
CA TYR A 424 -4.86 34.26 -21.90
C TYR A 424 -4.75 35.32 -20.81
N THR A 425 -4.80 36.60 -21.21
CA THR A 425 -4.81 37.70 -20.24
C THR A 425 -6.23 37.91 -19.72
N VAL A 426 -6.46 37.53 -18.46
CA VAL A 426 -7.74 37.70 -17.79
C VAL A 426 -7.82 39.05 -17.05
N GLU A 427 -9.04 39.53 -16.83
CA GLU A 427 -9.31 40.70 -16.01
C GLU A 427 -10.01 40.32 -14.69
N ALA A 428 -9.52 40.84 -13.56
CA ALA A 428 -10.09 40.59 -12.25
C ALA A 428 -11.59 40.88 -12.20
N GLY A 429 -12.37 39.91 -11.73
CA GLY A 429 -13.82 40.00 -11.59
C GLY A 429 -14.60 39.63 -12.86
N ASN A 430 -13.94 39.42 -14.01
CA ASN A 430 -14.60 38.87 -15.19
C ASN A 430 -14.75 37.35 -15.06
N THR A 431 -15.82 36.82 -15.68
CA THR A 431 -16.09 35.38 -15.75
C THR A 431 -15.68 34.84 -17.10
N TYR A 432 -14.96 33.73 -17.08
CA TYR A 432 -14.51 32.95 -18.23
C TYR A 432 -15.14 31.57 -18.17
N TYR A 433 -15.46 31.00 -19.33
CA TYR A 433 -15.92 29.62 -19.43
C TYR A 433 -14.86 28.79 -20.13
N ILE A 434 -14.51 27.65 -19.57
CA ILE A 434 -13.54 26.71 -20.14
C ILE A 434 -14.34 25.48 -20.55
N ARG A 435 -14.25 25.11 -21.82
CA ARG A 435 -14.90 23.92 -22.37
C ARG A 435 -13.82 22.94 -22.76
N ILE A 436 -13.92 21.71 -22.27
CA ILE A 436 -12.93 20.65 -22.49
C ILE A 436 -13.61 19.45 -23.13
N GLY A 437 -13.12 19.07 -24.30
CA GLY A 437 -13.45 17.86 -25.02
C GLY A 437 -12.18 17.07 -25.35
N GLY A 438 -12.21 16.29 -26.42
CA GLY A 438 -11.06 15.54 -26.91
C GLY A 438 -10.97 15.52 -28.43
N TRP A 439 -9.73 15.37 -28.91
CA TRP A 439 -9.43 15.25 -30.32
C TRP A 439 -10.14 14.03 -30.92
N GLN A 440 -10.86 14.20 -32.03
CA GLN A 440 -11.64 13.13 -32.67
C GLN A 440 -12.63 12.44 -31.73
N ALA A 441 -13.27 13.23 -30.86
CA ALA A 441 -14.22 12.75 -29.85
C ALA A 441 -13.63 11.77 -28.83
N ALA A 442 -12.32 11.88 -28.54
CA ALA A 442 -11.71 11.19 -27.42
C ALA A 442 -12.39 11.60 -26.09
N THR A 443 -12.55 10.63 -25.19
CA THR A 443 -13.15 10.85 -23.86
C THR A 443 -12.27 10.23 -22.78
N GLY A 444 -12.33 10.79 -21.57
CA GLY A 444 -11.63 10.24 -20.42
C GLY A 444 -11.72 11.16 -19.21
N SER A 445 -10.92 10.87 -18.19
CA SER A 445 -10.73 11.73 -17.04
C SER A 445 -9.45 12.56 -17.17
N GLY A 446 -9.42 13.72 -16.52
CA GLY A 446 -8.21 14.55 -16.48
C GLY A 446 -8.31 15.67 -15.45
N THR A 447 -7.31 16.55 -15.49
CA THR A 447 -7.20 17.70 -14.59
C THR A 447 -7.04 18.99 -15.40
N LEU A 448 -7.93 19.96 -15.19
CA LEU A 448 -7.75 21.34 -15.63
C LEU A 448 -6.97 22.11 -14.56
N THR A 449 -5.78 22.60 -14.89
CA THR A 449 -4.98 23.44 -14.01
C THR A 449 -5.01 24.89 -14.49
N ILE A 450 -5.29 25.82 -13.56
CA ILE A 450 -5.35 27.27 -13.81
C ILE A 450 -4.29 27.96 -12.95
N ASN A 451 -3.30 28.63 -13.56
CA ASN A 451 -2.16 29.24 -12.87
C ASN A 451 -1.96 30.72 -13.17
#